data_AF-A0A939ZKF9-F1
#
_entry.id   AF-A0A939ZKF9-F1
#
_cell.length_a   1.000
_cell.length_b   1.000
_cell.length_c   1.000
_cell.angle_alpha   90.00
_cell.angle_beta   90.00
_cell.angle_gamma   90.00
#
_symmetry.space_group_name_H-M   'P 1'
#
loop_
_entity.id
_entity.type
_entity.pdbx_description
1 polymer ?
#
loop_
_entity_poly.entity_id
_entity_poly.type
_entity_poly.pdbx_seq_one_letter_code
_entity_poly.pdbx_strand_id
1 'polypeptide(L)'
;MAKRKPKSQYVKQVTYKKYMMAQSVLSNSQYMSIKDEFLSKFFLCEIACKSVLEYYKKIQENQFDEKDIKLTMKSIPAAFNKFGYEIDNHILGSIFGGSKKRGQKSAKKLRDCIVHSLSEEDIKEVIERKDSLYSSMNAFLLFIERAGNNTTTSQ
;
A
#
# COMPACT_ATOMS: atom_id res chain seq x y z
N MET A 1 -9.24 20.84 -32.99
CA MET A 1 -9.88 19.50 -33.02
C MET A 1 -10.87 19.38 -31.88
N ALA A 2 -12.18 19.39 -32.16
CA ALA A 2 -13.22 19.28 -31.12
C ALA A 2 -13.39 17.82 -30.66
N LYS A 3 -13.24 17.55 -29.36
CA LYS A 3 -13.53 16.22 -28.78
C LYS A 3 -15.05 15.97 -28.87
N ARG A 4 -15.48 15.05 -29.73
CA ARG A 4 -16.89 14.62 -29.82
C ARG A 4 -17.35 14.07 -28.46
N LYS A 5 -18.44 14.61 -27.92
CA LYS A 5 -19.05 14.09 -26.68
C LYS A 5 -19.49 12.64 -26.88
N PRO A 6 -19.19 11.71 -25.94
CA PRO A 6 -19.59 10.32 -26.06
C PRO A 6 -21.12 10.18 -26.05
N LYS A 7 -21.66 9.29 -26.89
CA LYS A 7 -23.10 9.02 -26.96
C LYS A 7 -23.59 8.48 -25.60
N SER A 8 -24.72 9.01 -25.10
CA SER A 8 -25.29 8.65 -23.79
C SER A 8 -25.43 7.13 -23.59
N GLN A 9 -25.86 6.40 -24.62
CA GLN A 9 -26.00 4.94 -24.57
C GLN A 9 -24.68 4.20 -24.30
N TYR A 10 -23.58 4.66 -24.89
CA TYR A 10 -22.26 4.07 -24.69
C TYR A 10 -21.81 4.23 -23.23
N VAL A 11 -22.04 5.42 -22.64
CA VAL A 11 -21.70 5.67 -21.23
C VAL A 11 -22.48 4.74 -20.31
N LYS A 12 -23.79 4.58 -20.54
CA LYS A 12 -24.64 3.65 -19.76
C LYS A 12 -24.12 2.20 -19.80
N GLN A 13 -23.76 1.71 -21.00
CA GLN A 13 -23.23 0.36 -21.19
C GLN A 13 -21.89 0.14 -20.45
N VAL A 14 -20.95 1.07 -20.59
CA VAL A 14 -19.65 0.97 -19.92
C VAL A 14 -19.79 1.04 -18.40
N THR A 15 -20.65 1.92 -17.89
CA THR A 15 -20.94 2.03 -16.46
C THR A 15 -21.55 0.75 -15.91
N TYR A 16 -22.55 0.18 -16.60
CA TYR A 16 -23.17 -1.08 -16.17
C TYR A 16 -22.16 -2.24 -16.16
N LYS A 17 -21.29 -2.34 -17.17
CA LYS A 17 -20.23 -3.34 -17.20
C LYS A 17 -19.28 -3.21 -16.00
N LYS A 18 -18.87 -1.99 -15.64
CA LYS A 18 -18.04 -1.74 -14.46
C LYS A 18 -18.74 -2.13 -13.15
N TYR A 19 -20.02 -1.80 -13.03
CA TYR A 19 -20.84 -2.20 -11.89
C TYR A 19 -20.91 -3.72 -11.74
N MET A 20 -21.19 -4.45 -12.82
CA MET A 20 -21.27 -5.91 -12.82
C MET A 20 -19.94 -6.56 -12.43
N MET A 21 -18.82 -6.03 -12.94
CA MET A 21 -17.49 -6.49 -12.54
C MET A 21 -17.26 -6.30 -11.04
N ALA A 22 -17.55 -5.12 -10.50
CA ALA A 22 -17.42 -4.87 -9.07
C ALA A 22 -18.33 -5.79 -8.24
N GLN A 23 -19.58 -5.99 -8.67
CA GLN A 23 -20.53 -6.88 -8.01
C GLN A 23 -20.03 -8.33 -7.98
N SER A 24 -19.45 -8.81 -9.08
CA SER A 24 -18.86 -10.15 -9.17
C SER A 24 -17.67 -10.34 -8.22
N VAL A 25 -16.87 -9.29 -7.99
CA VAL A 25 -15.78 -9.35 -7.01
C VAL A 25 -16.34 -9.39 -5.59
N LEU A 26 -17.34 -8.55 -5.30
CA LEU A 26 -17.96 -8.49 -3.96
C LEU A 26 -18.70 -9.78 -3.59
N SER A 27 -19.27 -10.50 -4.57
CA SER A 27 -19.92 -11.78 -4.33
C SER A 27 -18.96 -12.95 -4.15
N ASN A 28 -17.66 -12.77 -4.45
CA ASN A 28 -16.64 -13.79 -4.26
C ASN A 28 -16.03 -13.70 -2.85
N SER A 29 -16.52 -14.56 -1.95
CA SER A 29 -16.11 -14.56 -0.53
C SER A 29 -14.62 -14.81 -0.33
N GLN A 30 -14.01 -15.67 -1.14
CA GLN A 30 -12.56 -15.95 -1.08
C GLN A 30 -11.75 -14.71 -1.46
N TYR A 31 -12.15 -14.01 -2.53
CA TYR A 31 -11.49 -12.78 -2.96
C TYR A 31 -11.57 -11.71 -1.88
N MET A 32 -12.75 -11.57 -1.27
CA MET A 32 -12.97 -10.60 -0.20
C MET A 32 -12.13 -10.91 1.04
N SER A 33 -12.10 -12.17 1.48
CA SER A 33 -11.28 -12.59 2.63
C SER A 33 -9.79 -12.31 2.43
N ILE A 34 -9.23 -12.69 1.27
CA ILE A 34 -7.80 -12.47 0.98
C ILE A 34 -7.49 -10.98 0.84
N LYS A 35 -8.38 -10.23 0.18
CA LYS A 35 -8.26 -8.77 0.04
C LYS A 35 -8.28 -8.08 1.41
N ASP A 36 -9.19 -8.45 2.31
CA ASP A 36 -9.30 -7.85 3.65
C ASP A 36 -8.08 -8.17 4.52
N GLU A 37 -7.56 -9.41 4.45
CA GLU A 37 -6.34 -9.82 5.14
C GLU A 37 -5.12 -9.03 4.65
N PHE A 38 -4.96 -8.93 3.33
CA PHE A 38 -3.89 -8.15 2.70
C PHE A 38 -3.94 -6.67 3.08
N LEU A 39 -5.12 -6.04 3.00
CA LEU A 39 -5.31 -4.64 3.35
C LEU A 39 -5.02 -4.38 4.83
N SER A 40 -5.48 -5.25 5.72
CA SER A 40 -5.21 -5.15 7.15
C SER A 40 -3.71 -5.15 7.44
N LYS A 41 -2.96 -6.08 6.84
CA LYS A 41 -1.49 -6.13 6.97
C LYS A 41 -0.80 -4.90 6.40
N PHE A 42 -1.24 -4.43 5.23
CA PHE A 42 -0.67 -3.24 4.63
C PHE A 42 -0.94 -1.98 5.47
N PHE A 43 -2.13 -1.85 6.06
CA PHE A 43 -2.44 -0.70 6.91
C PHE A 43 -1.55 -0.63 8.15
N LEU A 44 -1.21 -1.78 8.77
CA LEU A 44 -0.22 -1.81 9.84
C LEU A 44 1.14 -1.28 9.37
N CYS A 45 1.60 -1.72 8.19
CA CYS A 45 2.85 -1.23 7.61
C CYS A 45 2.79 0.28 7.33
N GLU A 46 1.67 0.77 6.79
CA GLU A 46 1.46 2.17 6.48
C GLU A 46 1.45 3.05 7.74
N ILE A 47 0.75 2.64 8.79
CA ILE A 47 0.70 3.38 10.06
C ILE A 47 2.10 3.48 10.66
N ALA A 48 2.83 2.37 10.77
CA ALA A 48 4.19 2.35 11.30
C ALA A 48 5.16 3.18 10.45
N CYS A 49 5.03 3.15 9.12
CA CYS A 49 5.89 3.96 8.25
C CYS A 49 5.55 5.46 8.36
N LYS A 50 4.26 5.82 8.46
CA LYS A 50 3.84 7.23 8.58
C LYS A 50 4.31 7.84 9.88
N SER A 51 4.23 7.13 11.00
CA SER A 51 4.70 7.65 12.29
C SER A 51 6.19 8.03 12.23
N VAL A 52 7.04 7.18 11.65
CA VAL A 52 8.48 7.49 11.46
C VAL A 52 8.67 8.72 10.57
N LEU A 53 7.91 8.83 9.47
CA LEU A 53 7.98 9.98 8.57
C LEU A 53 7.48 11.28 9.21
N GLU A 54 6.47 11.21 10.08
CA GLU A 54 5.98 12.36 10.85
C GLU A 54 7.08 12.94 11.73
N TYR A 55 7.76 12.10 12.52
CA TYR A 55 8.88 12.55 13.34
C TYR A 55 10.05 13.06 12.52
N TYR A 56 10.36 12.39 11.41
CA TYR A 56 11.42 12.85 10.50
C TYR A 56 11.15 14.25 9.96
N LYS A 57 9.90 14.53 9.54
CA LYS A 57 9.49 15.86 9.07
C LYS A 57 9.49 16.90 10.19
N LYS A 58 9.02 16.56 11.40
CA LYS A 58 9.05 17.47 12.57
C LYS A 58 10.46 17.99 12.87
N ILE A 59 11.48 17.17 12.59
CA ILE A 59 12.89 17.56 12.79
C ILE A 59 13.40 18.46 11.65
N GLN A 60 12.90 18.29 10.43
CA GLN A 60 13.35 19.04 9.25
C GLN A 60 12.63 20.39 9.09
N GLU A 61 11.36 20.43 9.46
CA GLU A 61 10.45 21.55 9.19
C GLU A 61 9.72 21.91 10.49
N ASN A 62 9.73 23.20 10.86
CA ASN A 62 9.03 23.68 12.07
C ASN A 62 7.50 23.51 11.99
N GLN A 63 6.93 23.44 10.77
CA GLN A 63 5.50 23.21 10.54
C GLN A 63 5.30 22.42 9.23
N PHE A 64 4.46 21.39 9.26
CA PHE A 64 3.97 20.68 8.07
C PHE A 64 2.52 20.21 8.31
N ASP A 65 1.75 20.02 7.22
CA ASP A 65 0.45 19.34 7.28
C ASP A 65 0.67 17.83 7.23
N GLU A 66 0.08 17.08 8.16
CA GLU A 66 0.12 15.60 8.17
C GLU A 66 -0.34 15.00 6.84
N LYS A 67 -1.24 15.67 6.11
CA LYS A 67 -1.70 15.27 4.78
C LYS A 67 -0.59 15.28 3.73
N ASP A 68 0.49 16.02 3.95
CA ASP A 68 1.64 16.09 3.04
C ASP A 68 2.62 14.91 3.23
N ILE A 69 2.35 14.00 4.15
CA ILE A 69 3.17 12.81 4.36
C ILE A 69 2.89 11.79 3.28
N LYS A 70 3.81 11.75 2.32
CA LYS A 70 3.78 10.81 1.21
C LYS A 70 4.74 9.64 1.50
N LEU A 71 4.21 8.42 1.37
CA LEU A 71 5.00 7.19 1.38
C LEU A 71 5.84 7.11 0.10
N THR A 72 7.05 7.65 0.10
CA THR A 72 7.93 7.63 -1.09
C THR A 72 9.23 6.91 -0.77
N MET A 73 9.77 6.16 -1.74
CA MET A 73 11.07 5.51 -1.60
C MET A 73 12.26 6.48 -1.49
N LYS A 74 12.03 7.79 -1.63
CA LYS A 74 13.03 8.82 -1.32
C LYS A 74 13.04 9.17 0.16
N SER A 75 11.86 9.35 0.76
CA SER A 75 11.73 9.78 2.16
C SER A 75 11.82 8.60 3.15
N ILE A 76 11.31 7.43 2.78
CA ILE A 76 11.22 6.28 3.69
C ILE A 76 12.61 5.81 4.14
N PRO A 77 13.57 5.46 3.24
CA PRO A 77 14.89 5.01 3.70
C PRO A 77 15.63 6.09 4.50
N ALA A 78 15.53 7.36 4.09
CA ALA A 78 16.18 8.47 4.78
C ALA A 78 15.67 8.66 6.22
N ALA A 79 14.34 8.56 6.42
CA ALA A 79 13.73 8.66 7.73
C ALA A 79 14.10 7.47 8.62
N PHE A 80 14.03 6.25 8.08
CA PHE A 80 14.38 5.03 8.83
C PHE A 80 15.86 5.05 9.26
N ASN A 81 16.78 5.40 8.36
CA ASN A 81 18.20 5.54 8.67
C ASN A 81 18.46 6.61 9.74
N LYS A 82 17.73 7.74 9.72
CA LYS A 82 17.88 8.82 10.70
C LYS A 82 17.59 8.37 12.13
N PHE A 83 16.67 7.41 12.30
CA PHE A 83 16.30 6.86 13.61
C PHE A 83 16.95 5.50 13.90
N GLY A 84 17.96 5.09 13.12
CA GLY A 84 18.70 3.85 13.37
C GLY A 84 17.96 2.57 13.02
N TYR A 85 16.91 2.64 12.19
CA TYR A 85 16.27 1.43 11.67
C TYR A 85 17.06 0.87 10.49
N GLU A 86 17.65 -0.31 10.68
CA GLU A 86 18.41 -1.02 9.64
C GLU A 86 17.50 -2.00 8.87
N ILE A 87 16.55 -1.46 8.10
CA ILE A 87 15.66 -2.28 7.26
C ILE A 87 16.20 -2.35 5.83
N ASP A 88 16.26 -3.55 5.27
CA ASP A 88 16.67 -3.77 3.89
C ASP A 88 15.79 -2.98 2.90
N ASN A 89 16.44 -2.21 2.02
CA ASN A 89 15.80 -1.45 0.95
C ASN A 89 14.96 -2.32 0.02
N HIS A 90 15.28 -3.61 -0.14
CA HIS A 90 14.47 -4.56 -0.89
C HIS A 90 13.10 -4.77 -0.24
N ILE A 91 13.05 -4.89 1.10
CA ILE A 91 11.80 -4.99 1.86
C ILE A 91 11.00 -3.70 1.73
N LEU A 92 11.64 -2.54 1.91
CA LEU A 92 10.98 -1.24 1.75
C LEU A 92 10.45 -1.06 0.32
N GLY A 93 11.21 -1.49 -0.69
CA GLY A 93 10.83 -1.44 -2.10
C GLY A 93 9.65 -2.36 -2.44
N SER A 94 9.61 -3.57 -1.87
CA SER A 94 8.51 -4.51 -2.12
C SER A 94 7.19 -4.03 -1.50
N ILE A 95 7.24 -3.32 -0.37
CA ILE A 95 6.05 -2.79 0.30
C ILE A 95 5.65 -1.42 -0.27
N PHE A 96 6.56 -0.44 -0.30
CA PHE A 96 6.26 0.97 -0.58
C PHE A 96 6.71 1.46 -1.96
N GLY A 97 7.28 0.58 -2.79
CA GLY A 97 7.78 0.90 -4.12
C GLY A 97 6.74 1.45 -5.10
N GLY A 98 7.22 1.94 -6.24
CA GLY A 98 6.41 2.57 -7.28
C GLY A 98 6.05 1.68 -8.47
N SER A 99 6.52 0.42 -8.50
CA SER A 99 6.33 -0.46 -9.66
C SER A 99 4.86 -0.68 -9.99
N LYS A 100 4.49 -0.45 -11.25
CA LYS A 100 3.15 -0.67 -11.79
C LYS A 100 3.06 -1.91 -12.68
N LYS A 101 4.18 -2.60 -12.92
CA LYS A 101 4.24 -3.76 -13.81
C LYS A 101 3.50 -4.93 -13.16
N ARG A 102 2.61 -5.56 -13.92
CA ARG A 102 1.84 -6.74 -13.47
C ARG A 102 2.78 -7.86 -13.03
N GLY A 103 2.42 -8.54 -11.94
CA GLY A 103 3.25 -9.54 -11.26
C GLY A 103 4.44 -8.96 -10.50
N GLN A 104 4.64 -7.64 -10.53
CA GLN A 104 5.76 -6.95 -9.88
C GLN A 104 5.31 -5.68 -9.16
N LYS A 105 4.00 -5.51 -8.93
CA LYS A 105 3.50 -4.36 -8.16
C LYS A 105 3.97 -4.46 -6.71
N SER A 106 4.28 -3.31 -6.12
CA SER A 106 4.49 -3.25 -4.66
C SER A 106 3.17 -3.45 -3.93
N ALA A 107 3.23 -3.79 -2.64
CA ALA A 107 2.03 -3.89 -1.80
C ALA A 107 1.21 -2.59 -1.83
N LYS A 108 1.89 -1.44 -1.77
CA LYS A 108 1.26 -0.11 -1.89
C LYS A 108 0.49 0.03 -3.20
N LYS A 109 1.05 -0.42 -4.32
CA LYS A 109 0.38 -0.28 -5.63
C LYS A 109 -0.81 -1.20 -5.79
N LEU A 110 -0.72 -2.42 -5.27
CA LEU A 110 -1.86 -3.33 -5.19
C LEU A 110 -2.97 -2.72 -4.32
N ARG A 111 -2.62 -2.20 -3.14
CA ARG A 111 -3.56 -1.50 -2.26
C ARG A 111 -4.22 -0.29 -2.92
N ASP A 112 -3.46 0.57 -3.60
CA ASP A 112 -3.99 1.74 -4.33
C ASP A 112 -5.08 1.30 -5.32
N CYS A 113 -4.79 0.29 -6.14
CA CYS A 113 -5.73 -0.19 -7.15
C CYS A 113 -6.97 -0.88 -6.56
N ILE A 114 -6.78 -1.70 -5.52
CA ILE A 114 -7.87 -2.39 -4.82
C ILE A 114 -8.82 -1.39 -4.15
N VAL A 115 -8.29 -0.43 -3.39
CA VAL A 115 -9.12 0.53 -2.65
C VAL A 115 -9.85 1.50 -3.59
N HIS A 116 -9.20 1.94 -4.68
CA HIS A 116 -9.82 2.94 -5.57
C HIS A 116 -10.73 2.34 -6.64
N SER A 117 -10.55 1.08 -7.02
CA SER A 117 -11.26 0.51 -8.17
C SER A 117 -11.79 -0.90 -7.99
N LEU A 118 -11.59 -1.52 -6.81
CA LEU A 118 -11.91 -2.93 -6.55
C LEU A 118 -11.41 -3.84 -7.68
N SER A 119 -10.15 -3.62 -8.08
CA SER A 119 -9.55 -4.30 -9.23
C SER A 119 -9.40 -5.79 -8.97
N GLU A 120 -10.18 -6.60 -9.70
CA GLU A 120 -10.12 -8.06 -9.63
C GLU A 120 -8.73 -8.60 -10.00
N GLU A 121 -8.08 -8.00 -11.00
CA GLU A 121 -6.74 -8.39 -11.44
C GLU A 121 -5.69 -8.18 -10.35
N ASP A 122 -5.83 -7.11 -9.56
CA ASP A 122 -4.92 -6.82 -8.45
C ASP A 122 -5.17 -7.74 -7.26
N ILE A 123 -6.43 -8.14 -7.02
CA ILE A 123 -6.75 -9.16 -6.02
C ILE A 123 -6.17 -10.52 -6.45
N LYS A 124 -6.26 -10.88 -7.73
CA LYS A 124 -5.62 -12.10 -8.27
C LYS A 124 -4.11 -12.05 -8.09
N GLU A 125 -3.47 -10.92 -8.37
CA GLU A 125 -2.03 -10.76 -8.15
C GLU A 125 -1.65 -10.90 -6.66
N VAL A 126 -2.49 -10.41 -5.73
CA VAL A 126 -2.31 -10.64 -4.28
C VAL A 126 -2.41 -12.13 -3.94
N ILE A 127 -3.35 -12.86 -4.53
CA ILE A 127 -3.51 -14.30 -4.31
C ILE A 127 -2.28 -15.06 -4.81
N GLU A 128 -1.85 -14.79 -6.05
CA GLU A 128 -0.70 -15.45 -6.69
C GLU A 128 0.62 -15.17 -5.97
N ARG A 129 0.77 -13.97 -5.39
CA ARG A 129 2.00 -13.52 -4.73
C ARG A 129 1.88 -13.44 -3.22
N LYS A 130 0.89 -14.13 -2.63
CA LYS A 130 0.53 -14.01 -1.21
C LYS A 130 1.75 -14.17 -0.30
N ASP A 131 2.48 -15.26 -0.47
CA ASP A 131 3.63 -15.59 0.39
C ASP A 131 4.73 -14.53 0.33
N SER A 132 5.07 -14.05 -0.86
CA SER A 132 6.11 -13.04 -1.05
C SER A 132 5.71 -11.68 -0.47
N LEU A 133 4.47 -11.25 -0.72
CA LEU A 133 3.93 -9.99 -0.20
C LEU A 133 3.85 -10.03 1.33
N TYR A 134 3.34 -11.14 1.89
CA TYR A 134 3.15 -11.30 3.31
C TYR A 134 4.49 -11.46 4.03
N SER A 135 5.44 -12.20 3.46
CA SER A 135 6.79 -12.33 3.99
C SER A 135 7.44 -10.95 4.13
N SER A 136 7.36 -10.11 3.10
CA SER A 136 7.90 -8.74 3.16
C SER A 136 7.23 -7.89 4.24
N MET A 137 5.89 -7.86 4.29
CA MET A 137 5.14 -7.07 5.27
C MET A 137 5.38 -7.57 6.70
N ASN A 138 5.38 -8.88 6.92
CA ASN A 138 5.64 -9.46 8.23
C ASN A 138 7.09 -9.18 8.68
N ALA A 139 8.07 -9.31 7.78
CA ALA A 139 9.46 -8.97 8.09
C ALA A 139 9.59 -7.50 8.54
N PHE A 140 8.98 -6.57 7.80
CA PHE A 140 8.93 -5.16 8.19
C PHE A 140 8.30 -4.96 9.57
N LEU A 141 7.12 -5.55 9.83
CA LEU A 141 6.43 -5.39 11.11
C LEU A 141 7.21 -5.99 12.28
N LEU A 142 7.87 -7.14 12.08
CA LEU A 142 8.75 -7.75 13.09
C LEU A 142 9.95 -6.84 13.41
N PHE A 143 10.50 -6.14 12.42
CA PHE A 143 11.56 -5.15 12.66
C PHE A 143 11.05 -4.00 13.54
N ILE A 144 9.86 -3.46 13.24
CA ILE A 144 9.24 -2.39 14.04
C ILE A 144 9.00 -2.86 15.48
N GLU A 145 8.42 -4.05 15.66
CA GLU A 145 8.14 -4.63 16.97
C GLU A 145 9.42 -4.81 17.80
N ARG A 146 10.47 -5.40 17.21
CA ARG A 146 11.77 -5.58 17.89
C ARG A 146 12.41 -4.25 18.27
N ALA A 147 12.35 -3.26 17.39
CA ALA A 147 12.88 -1.93 17.69
C ALA A 147 12.16 -1.29 18.89
N GLY A 148 10.84 -1.44 18.98
CA GLY A 148 10.07 -0.97 20.14
C GLY A 148 10.41 -1.72 21.44
N ASN A 149 10.46 -3.04 21.41
CA ASN A 149 10.72 -3.87 22.60
C ASN A 149 12.15 -3.73 23.15
N ASN A 150 13.14 -3.45 22.29
CA ASN A 150 14.51 -3.20 22.72
C ASN A 150 14.68 -1.86 23.44
N THR A 151 13.76 -0.91 23.27
CA THR A 151 13.80 0.38 23.97
C THR A 151 13.25 0.34 25.40
N THR A 152 12.47 -0.68 25.76
CA THR A 152 11.88 -0.85 27.10
C THR A 152 12.74 -1.64 28.08
N THR A 153 13.87 -2.22 27.65
CA THR A 153 14.76 -3.04 28.52
C THR A 153 15.90 -2.22 29.15
N SER A 154 15.91 -0.89 28.98
CA SER A 154 16.93 0.01 29.53
C SER A 154 16.36 0.95 30.61
N GLN A 155 15.60 0.40 31.57
CA GLN A 155 15.27 1.08 32.84
C GLN A 155 15.71 0.23 34.02
#